data_AF-A0A382M9S7-F1
#
_entry.id   AF-A0A382M9S7-F1
#
_cell.length_a   1.000
_cell.length_b   1.000
_cell.length_c   1.000
_cell.angle_alpha   90.00
_cell.angle_beta   90.00
_cell.angle_gamma   90.00
#
_symmetry.space_group_name_H-M   'P 1'
#
loop_
_entity.id
_entity.type
_entity.pdbx_description
1 polymer ?
#
loop_
_entity_poly.entity_id
_entity_poly.type
_entity_poly.pdbx_seq_one_letter_code
_entity_poly.pdbx_strand_id
1 'polypeptide(L)'
;VSNDSKTRVRKRRWWRWPLRVCVVLLLVIAGAALYLNQAGLPGFAKRSLQARLAKRGVRLDFEWLRMDWNGAWRAGQLRLGQADAGGSIGVTVNGSVVRPDYGALLAGRDAVRDFSLTGLQFEAQLADGGTNLPPLRISFPEGELRLARSGALTAKNLKGDVMGVSVDAALSVANAMAPFAAREPRAEPLTAKGLSEKLKPFKARLAGLAKRRETLSFRDKPSFELRLDGDANRPREMQGRFSLQAGGATMPSGSLEALAVELNLGTPEGITGLLRITGLVSPSATIGSATATVNAPQSATNAIPERVGFKLSLGQVTAAKAAVES
;
A
#
# COMPACT_ATOMS: atom_id res chain seq x y z
N VAL A 1 60.17 -50.82 34.93
CA VAL A 1 59.97 -49.42 35.39
C VAL A 1 59.58 -48.60 34.16
N SER A 2 58.33 -48.67 33.68
CA SER A 2 57.13 -47.89 34.07
C SER A 2 57.31 -46.37 33.90
N ASN A 3 56.76 -45.81 32.82
CA ASN A 3 56.20 -44.44 32.77
C ASN A 3 55.51 -44.12 31.43
N ASP A 4 54.51 -44.90 31.00
CA ASP A 4 53.76 -44.54 29.78
C ASP A 4 52.25 -44.80 29.81
N SER A 5 51.60 -44.52 30.94
CA SER A 5 50.15 -44.80 31.09
C SER A 5 49.30 -43.66 31.69
N LYS A 6 49.86 -42.48 31.98
CA LYS A 6 49.09 -41.42 32.68
C LYS A 6 48.46 -40.32 31.81
N THR A 7 48.70 -40.25 30.51
CA THR A 7 48.24 -39.11 29.67
C THR A 7 46.96 -39.33 28.88
N ARG A 8 46.43 -40.57 28.77
CA ARG A 8 45.22 -40.85 27.96
C ARG A 8 43.88 -40.55 28.63
N VAL A 9 43.83 -40.34 29.95
CA VAL A 9 42.56 -40.17 30.67
C VAL A 9 42.11 -38.70 30.78
N ARG A 10 43.00 -37.73 30.55
CA ARG A 10 42.68 -36.29 30.72
C ARG A 10 42.07 -35.59 29.49
N LYS A 11 42.12 -36.19 28.29
CA LYS A 11 41.56 -35.58 27.06
C LYS A 11 40.04 -35.77 26.86
N ARG A 12 39.38 -36.70 27.57
CA ARG A 12 37.92 -36.92 27.44
C ARG A 12 37.04 -35.89 28.17
N ARG A 13 37.60 -35.13 29.12
CA ARG A 13 36.82 -34.18 29.96
C ARG A 13 36.66 -32.80 29.31
N TRP A 14 37.57 -32.41 28.42
CA TRP A 14 37.56 -31.11 27.75
C TRP A 14 36.60 -31.02 26.56
N TRP A 15 36.30 -32.12 25.86
CA TRP A 15 35.28 -32.13 24.78
C TRP A 15 33.84 -32.10 25.33
N ARG A 16 33.62 -32.51 26.58
CA ARG A 16 32.29 -32.46 27.21
C ARG A 16 31.84 -31.05 27.57
N TRP A 17 32.77 -30.11 27.75
CA TRP A 17 32.46 -28.71 28.04
C TRP A 17 31.85 -27.94 26.85
N PRO A 18 32.42 -27.93 25.64
CA PRO A 18 31.78 -27.29 24.49
C PRO A 18 30.46 -27.97 24.14
N LEU A 19 30.34 -29.30 24.30
CA LEU A 19 29.07 -29.99 24.10
C LEU A 19 28.01 -29.54 25.12
N ARG A 20 28.36 -29.39 26.40
CA ARG A 20 27.46 -28.86 27.43
C ARG A 20 27.08 -27.41 27.18
N VAL A 21 28.04 -26.58 26.76
CA VAL A 21 27.76 -25.18 26.38
C VAL A 21 26.83 -25.13 25.16
N CYS A 22 27.04 -25.96 24.14
CA CYS A 22 26.13 -26.08 23.00
C CYS A 22 24.73 -26.54 23.41
N VAL A 23 24.61 -27.52 24.31
CA VAL A 23 23.30 -28.01 24.80
C VAL A 23 22.58 -26.93 25.62
N VAL A 24 23.30 -26.21 26.49
CA VAL A 24 22.74 -25.09 27.26
C VAL A 24 22.33 -23.96 26.32
N LEU A 25 23.15 -23.62 25.32
CA LEU A 25 22.83 -22.61 24.32
C LEU A 25 21.59 -23.02 23.51
N LEU A 26 21.49 -24.28 23.09
CA LEU A 26 20.31 -24.82 22.41
C LEU A 26 19.07 -24.77 23.29
N LEU A 27 19.17 -25.08 24.59
CA LEU A 27 18.07 -24.96 25.54
C LEU A 27 17.66 -23.50 25.76
N VAL A 28 18.61 -22.57 25.79
CA VAL A 28 18.33 -21.13 25.87
C VAL A 28 17.66 -20.64 24.59
N ILE A 29 18.13 -21.07 23.41
CA ILE A 29 17.51 -20.75 22.12
C ILE A 29 16.11 -21.37 22.03
N ALA A 30 15.95 -22.62 22.44
CA ALA A 30 14.66 -23.32 22.45
C ALA A 30 13.69 -22.65 23.44
N GLY A 31 14.14 -22.30 24.64
CA GLY A 31 13.36 -21.56 25.62
C GLY A 31 12.98 -20.15 25.13
N ALA A 32 13.90 -19.45 24.46
CA ALA A 32 13.62 -18.16 23.84
C ALA A 32 12.61 -18.30 22.68
N ALA A 33 12.72 -19.33 21.85
CA ALA A 33 11.76 -19.62 20.79
C ALA A 33 10.38 -19.98 21.36
N LEU A 34 10.33 -20.79 22.42
CA LEU A 34 9.11 -21.14 23.14
C LEU A 34 8.45 -19.90 23.75
N TYR A 35 9.24 -19.01 24.35
CA TYR A 35 8.77 -17.75 24.91
C TYR A 35 8.26 -16.80 23.83
N LEU A 36 8.98 -16.66 22.71
CA LEU A 36 8.56 -15.84 21.57
C LEU A 36 7.26 -16.36 20.92
N ASN A 37 7.01 -17.67 21.01
CA ASN A 37 5.78 -18.27 20.55
C ASN A 37 4.62 -18.10 21.54
N GLN A 38 4.84 -18.39 22.84
CA GLN A 38 3.79 -18.35 23.87
C GLN A 38 3.50 -16.94 24.39
N ALA A 39 4.53 -16.21 24.81
CA ALA A 39 4.40 -14.88 25.41
C ALA A 39 4.50 -13.75 24.37
N GLY A 40 5.23 -13.98 23.27
CA GLY A 40 5.50 -12.97 22.25
C GLY A 40 6.74 -12.12 22.55
N LEU A 41 6.95 -11.09 21.73
CA LEU A 41 8.13 -10.22 21.82
C LEU A 41 8.19 -9.51 23.18
N PRO A 42 9.24 -9.69 23.99
CA PRO A 42 9.32 -9.08 25.31
C PRO A 42 9.37 -7.55 25.25
N GLY A 43 8.87 -6.89 26.31
CA GLY A 43 8.68 -5.45 26.34
C GLY A 43 9.94 -4.62 26.06
N PHE A 44 11.13 -5.11 26.42
CA PHE A 44 12.40 -4.44 26.11
C PHE A 44 12.71 -4.44 24.60
N ALA A 45 12.44 -5.55 23.91
CA ALA A 45 12.65 -5.67 22.48
C ALA A 45 11.66 -4.78 21.71
N LYS A 46 10.40 -4.74 22.19
CA LYS A 46 9.37 -3.82 21.68
C LYS A 46 9.82 -2.37 21.78
N ARG A 47 10.24 -1.93 22.97
CA ARG A 47 10.72 -0.55 23.19
C ARG A 47 11.93 -0.20 22.34
N SER A 48 12.88 -1.13 22.17
CA SER A 48 14.07 -0.90 21.33
C SER A 48 13.70 -0.73 19.86
N LEU A 49 12.80 -1.57 19.33
CA LEU A 49 12.30 -1.45 17.96
C LEU A 49 11.52 -0.15 17.75
N GLN A 50 10.62 0.18 18.69
CA GLN A 50 9.86 1.43 18.69
C GLN A 50 10.78 2.64 18.73
N ALA A 51 11.80 2.65 19.58
CA ALA A 51 12.77 3.74 19.66
C ALA A 51 13.58 3.91 18.37
N ARG A 52 13.98 2.79 17.73
CA ARG A 52 14.70 2.82 16.44
C ARG A 52 13.83 3.38 15.31
N LEU A 53 12.56 3.00 15.25
CA LEU A 53 11.62 3.50 14.25
C LEU A 53 11.20 4.94 14.52
N ALA A 54 11.01 5.32 15.78
CA ALA A 54 10.71 6.69 16.18
C ALA A 54 11.85 7.64 15.81
N LYS A 55 13.12 7.22 15.96
CA LYS A 55 14.28 7.98 15.45
C LYS A 55 14.24 8.18 13.93
N ARG A 56 13.59 7.28 13.19
CA ARG A 56 13.35 7.38 11.74
C ARG A 56 12.03 8.10 11.40
N GLY A 57 11.31 8.63 12.39
CA GLY A 57 10.04 9.34 12.22
C GLY A 57 8.82 8.44 12.05
N VAL A 58 8.95 7.13 12.27
CA VAL A 58 7.84 6.17 12.18
C VAL A 58 7.44 5.75 13.59
N ARG A 59 6.19 6.02 13.96
CA ARG A 59 5.56 5.46 15.16
C ARG A 59 5.04 4.07 14.83
N LEU A 60 5.59 3.05 15.47
CA LEU A 60 5.10 1.68 15.35
C LEU A 60 4.49 1.25 16.69
N ASP A 61 3.22 0.89 16.69
CA ASP A 61 2.55 0.28 17.82
C ASP A 61 1.97 -1.07 17.38
N PHE A 62 2.14 -2.10 18.20
CA PHE A 62 1.53 -3.40 17.95
C PHE A 62 0.98 -3.98 19.24
N GLU A 63 -0.12 -4.71 19.15
CA GLU A 63 -0.78 -5.34 20.29
C GLU A 63 0.08 -6.48 20.84
N TRP A 64 0.33 -7.48 20.00
CA TRP A 64 1.23 -8.60 20.26
C TRP A 64 1.98 -8.95 18.97
N LEU A 65 3.16 -9.56 19.14
CA LEU A 65 3.99 -10.07 18.06
C LEU A 65 4.54 -11.42 18.51
N ARG A 66 4.12 -12.51 17.87
CA ARG A 66 4.49 -13.88 18.24
C ARG A 66 5.12 -14.61 17.06
N MET A 67 6.08 -15.46 17.33
CA MET A 67 6.68 -16.33 16.31
C MET A 67 6.02 -17.70 16.38
N ASP A 68 5.29 -18.05 15.33
CA ASP A 68 4.67 -19.37 15.16
C ASP A 68 5.75 -20.45 14.94
N TRP A 69 5.44 -21.71 15.23
CA TRP A 69 6.38 -22.84 15.14
C TRP A 69 6.94 -23.06 13.73
N ASN A 70 6.23 -22.60 12.70
CA ASN A 70 6.66 -22.62 11.31
C ASN A 70 7.68 -21.51 10.95
N GLY A 71 8.08 -20.69 11.94
CA GLY A 71 8.98 -19.55 11.81
C GLY A 71 8.32 -18.28 11.26
N ALA A 72 6.99 -18.25 11.14
CA ALA A 72 6.27 -17.05 10.73
C ALA A 72 5.99 -16.14 11.94
N TRP A 73 6.31 -14.86 11.82
CA TRP A 73 5.93 -13.84 12.79
C TRP A 73 4.51 -13.39 12.51
N ARG A 74 3.65 -13.47 13.52
CA ARG A 74 2.30 -12.93 13.47
C ARG A 74 2.20 -11.75 14.40
N ALA A 75 1.64 -10.64 13.91
CA ALA A 75 1.15 -9.57 14.77
C ALA A 75 -0.38 -9.51 14.65
N GLY A 76 -1.05 -9.24 15.77
CA GLY A 76 -2.46 -8.87 15.77
C GLY A 76 -2.61 -7.48 15.16
N GLN A 77 -2.98 -6.50 15.97
CA GLN A 77 -3.05 -5.13 15.50
C GLN A 77 -1.64 -4.52 15.34
N LEU A 78 -1.35 -3.96 14.17
CA LEU A 78 -0.14 -3.20 13.85
C LEU A 78 -0.52 -1.81 13.36
N ARG A 79 -0.05 -0.77 14.04
CA ARG A 79 -0.29 0.64 13.73
C ARG A 79 1.04 1.29 13.37
N LEU A 80 1.15 1.76 12.15
CA LEU A 80 2.27 2.52 11.62
C LEU A 80 1.81 3.95 11.40
N GLY A 81 2.43 4.91 12.06
CA GLY A 81 2.09 6.32 11.91
C GLY A 81 3.30 7.18 11.61
N GLN A 82 3.09 8.29 10.91
CA GLN A 82 4.05 9.37 10.76
C GLN A 82 3.32 10.70 10.97
N ALA A 83 3.89 11.58 11.78
CA ALA A 83 3.32 12.88 12.11
C ALA A 83 4.39 13.97 11.98
N ASP A 84 4.00 15.11 11.43
CA ASP A 84 4.80 16.33 11.32
C ASP A 84 3.89 17.57 11.29
N ALA A 85 4.45 18.75 11.03
CA ALA A 85 3.71 20.01 10.96
C ALA A 85 2.64 20.05 9.85
N GLY A 86 2.73 19.19 8.83
CA GLY A 86 1.73 19.05 7.76
C GLY A 86 0.61 18.07 8.10
N GLY A 87 0.59 17.52 9.31
CA GLY A 87 -0.40 16.57 9.79
C GLY A 87 0.15 15.16 10.00
N SER A 88 -0.75 14.23 10.31
CA SER A 88 -0.45 12.82 10.57
C SER A 88 -1.07 11.88 9.54
N ILE A 89 -0.35 10.80 9.25
CA ILE A 89 -0.84 9.65 8.48
C ILE A 89 -0.61 8.41 9.34
N GLY A 90 -1.60 7.52 9.37
CA GLY A 90 -1.59 6.25 10.06
C GLY A 90 -2.10 5.13 9.16
N VAL A 91 -1.46 3.97 9.23
CA VAL A 91 -1.92 2.71 8.68
C VAL A 91 -2.08 1.75 9.85
N THR A 92 -3.29 1.26 10.04
CA THR A 92 -3.61 0.20 11.00
C THR A 92 -3.91 -1.07 10.23
N VAL A 93 -3.37 -2.19 10.69
CA VAL A 93 -3.60 -3.52 10.13
C VAL A 93 -4.02 -4.43 11.25
N ASN A 94 -5.12 -5.18 11.09
CA ASN A 94 -5.67 -6.04 12.15
C ASN A 94 -4.92 -7.37 12.30
N GLY A 95 -4.29 -7.83 11.22
CA GLY A 95 -3.44 -9.02 11.24
C GLY A 95 -2.30 -8.87 10.27
N SER A 96 -1.09 -9.23 10.71
CA SER A 96 0.06 -9.32 9.83
C SER A 96 0.78 -10.64 10.06
N VAL A 97 1.21 -11.27 8.97
CA VAL A 97 2.05 -12.45 9.00
C VAL A 97 3.27 -12.15 8.13
N VAL A 98 4.45 -12.26 8.72
CA VAL A 98 5.72 -12.05 8.04
C VAL A 98 6.55 -13.31 8.23
N ARG A 99 7.01 -13.91 7.14
CA ARG A 99 7.90 -15.05 7.18
C ARG A 99 9.27 -14.62 6.69
N PRO A 100 10.26 -14.40 7.58
CA PRO A 100 11.61 -14.09 7.18
C PRO A 100 12.27 -15.29 6.50
N ASP A 101 13.18 -15.04 5.56
CA ASP A 101 14.10 -16.08 5.09
C ASP A 101 15.32 -16.14 6.02
N TYR A 102 15.24 -16.99 7.03
CA TYR A 102 16.32 -17.15 8.00
C TYR A 102 17.64 -17.59 7.38
N GLY A 103 17.63 -18.36 6.28
CA GLY A 103 18.85 -18.77 5.59
C GLY A 103 19.55 -17.59 4.94
N ALA A 104 18.77 -16.72 4.28
CA ALA A 104 19.27 -15.48 3.70
C ALA A 104 19.73 -14.48 4.77
N LEU A 105 18.97 -14.34 5.88
CA LEU A 105 19.35 -13.46 6.99
C LEU A 105 20.66 -13.90 7.65
N LEU A 106 20.88 -15.21 7.84
CA LEU A 106 22.14 -15.74 8.35
C LEU A 106 23.30 -15.52 7.36
N ALA A 107 23.02 -15.42 6.06
CA ALA A 107 23.98 -15.03 5.03
C ALA A 107 24.11 -13.50 4.87
N GLY A 108 23.52 -12.69 5.76
CA GLY A 108 23.59 -11.23 5.75
C GLY A 108 22.72 -10.56 4.69
N ARG A 109 21.74 -11.27 4.11
CA ARG A 109 20.80 -10.75 3.12
C ARG A 109 19.44 -10.49 3.75
N ASP A 110 18.94 -9.28 3.58
CA ASP A 110 17.58 -8.90 3.99
C ASP A 110 16.56 -9.52 3.02
N ALA A 111 16.01 -10.68 3.37
CA ALA A 111 15.00 -11.33 2.55
C ALA A 111 13.77 -11.73 3.39
N VAL A 112 12.61 -11.24 2.96
CA VAL A 112 11.30 -11.67 3.44
C VAL A 112 10.79 -12.73 2.48
N ARG A 113 10.47 -13.91 3.00
CA ARG A 113 10.02 -15.05 2.22
C ARG A 113 8.56 -14.92 1.82
N ASP A 114 7.70 -14.60 2.77
CA ASP A 114 6.27 -14.41 2.53
C ASP A 114 5.75 -13.30 3.46
N PHE A 115 4.80 -12.50 3.00
CA PHE A 115 4.16 -11.45 3.79
C PHE A 115 2.67 -11.42 3.50
N SER A 116 1.83 -11.33 4.54
CA SER A 116 0.40 -11.12 4.38
C SER A 116 -0.15 -10.16 5.43
N LEU A 117 -1.03 -9.27 5.00
CA LEU A 117 -1.78 -8.34 5.84
C LEU A 117 -3.27 -8.57 5.65
N THR A 118 -4.02 -8.41 6.74
CA THR A 118 -5.49 -8.54 6.76
C THR A 118 -6.09 -7.40 7.56
N GLY A 119 -7.23 -6.87 7.10
CA GLY A 119 -7.96 -5.80 7.78
C GLY A 119 -7.19 -4.49 7.76
N LEU A 120 -7.11 -3.89 6.57
CA LEU A 120 -6.35 -2.68 6.30
C LEU A 120 -7.19 -1.45 6.66
N GLN A 121 -6.62 -0.55 7.43
CA GLN A 121 -7.22 0.73 7.79
C GLN A 121 -6.18 1.82 7.57
N PHE A 122 -6.59 2.91 6.94
CA PHE A 122 -5.77 4.08 6.73
C PHE A 122 -6.48 5.30 7.31
N GLU A 123 -5.76 6.07 8.10
CA GLU A 123 -6.25 7.30 8.71
C GLU A 123 -5.27 8.42 8.37
N ALA A 124 -5.77 9.59 7.99
CA ALA A 124 -4.95 10.78 7.84
C ALA A 124 -5.66 11.98 8.45
N GLN A 125 -4.92 12.76 9.23
CA GLN A 125 -5.34 14.05 9.75
C GLN A 125 -4.38 15.10 9.21
N LEU A 126 -4.80 15.81 8.18
CA LEU A 126 -3.95 16.72 7.42
C LEU A 126 -4.16 18.15 7.90
N ALA A 127 -3.10 18.95 7.87
CA ALA A 127 -3.16 20.38 8.15
C ALA A 127 -2.78 21.17 6.90
N ASP A 128 -3.51 22.25 6.62
CA ASP A 128 -3.19 23.20 5.57
C ASP A 128 -3.27 24.63 6.10
N GLY A 129 -2.22 25.43 5.91
CA GLY A 129 -2.18 26.80 6.44
C GLY A 129 -2.38 26.94 7.96
N GLY A 130 -2.14 25.87 8.73
CA GLY A 130 -2.37 25.83 10.18
C GLY A 130 -3.79 25.43 10.62
N THR A 131 -4.70 25.15 9.69
CA THR A 131 -6.02 24.60 10.00
C THR A 131 -6.07 23.09 9.71
N ASN A 132 -6.72 22.35 10.59
CA ASN A 132 -6.91 20.91 10.41
C ASN A 132 -8.05 20.67 9.42
N LEU A 133 -7.77 19.88 8.38
CA LEU A 133 -8.79 19.34 7.48
C LEU A 133 -9.54 18.18 8.15
N PRO A 134 -10.75 17.84 7.68
CA PRO A 134 -11.48 16.68 8.20
C PRO A 134 -10.64 15.40 8.14
N PRO A 135 -10.76 14.51 9.14
CA PRO A 135 -10.00 13.28 9.16
C PRO A 135 -10.44 12.39 7.99
N LEU A 136 -9.46 11.94 7.21
CA LEU A 136 -9.66 10.97 6.16
C LEU A 136 -9.52 9.57 6.76
N ARG A 137 -10.59 8.76 6.66
CA ARG A 137 -10.57 7.35 7.06
C ARG A 137 -10.94 6.45 5.90
N ILE A 138 -10.16 5.40 5.74
CA ILE A 138 -10.31 4.37 4.70
C ILE A 138 -10.22 3.04 5.43
N SER A 139 -11.22 2.17 5.29
CA SER A 139 -11.25 0.89 5.99
C SER A 139 -11.65 -0.22 5.04
N PHE A 140 -10.80 -1.23 4.97
CA PHE A 140 -11.00 -2.50 4.25
C PHE A 140 -10.86 -3.64 5.27
N PRO A 141 -11.89 -3.90 6.08
CA PRO A 141 -11.82 -4.87 7.19
C PRO A 141 -11.57 -6.31 6.69
N GLU A 142 -12.08 -6.66 5.52
CA GLU A 142 -11.86 -7.95 4.86
C GLU A 142 -10.71 -7.93 3.85
N GLY A 143 -10.07 -6.77 3.67
CA GLY A 143 -9.00 -6.57 2.70
C GLY A 143 -7.77 -7.39 3.05
N GLU A 144 -7.26 -8.12 2.06
CA GLU A 144 -6.06 -8.93 2.16
C GLU A 144 -4.99 -8.42 1.21
N LEU A 145 -3.75 -8.27 1.69
CA LEU A 145 -2.58 -8.01 0.87
C LEU A 145 -1.57 -9.13 1.11
N ARG A 146 -1.09 -9.79 0.06
CA ARG A 146 -0.13 -10.89 0.18
C ARG A 146 1.00 -10.71 -0.82
N LEU A 147 2.23 -10.82 -0.35
CA LEU A 147 3.44 -10.94 -1.16
C LEU A 147 4.01 -12.34 -0.95
N ALA A 148 3.94 -13.17 -1.99
CA ALA A 148 4.44 -14.54 -1.96
C ALA A 148 5.94 -14.61 -2.27
N ARG A 149 6.59 -15.70 -1.87
CA ARG A 149 7.99 -16.01 -2.19
C ARG A 149 8.32 -15.94 -3.68
N SER A 150 7.37 -16.28 -4.54
CA SER A 150 7.53 -16.16 -6.00
C SER A 150 7.65 -14.72 -6.49
N GLY A 151 7.49 -13.72 -5.62
CA GLY A 151 7.44 -12.31 -5.98
C GLY A 151 6.05 -11.85 -6.42
N ALA A 152 5.02 -12.69 -6.32
CA ALA A 152 3.65 -12.32 -6.65
C ALA A 152 3.02 -11.47 -5.53
N LEU A 153 2.54 -10.28 -5.87
CA LEU A 153 1.78 -9.38 -4.99
C LEU A 153 0.30 -9.47 -5.36
N THR A 154 -0.52 -9.94 -4.43
CA THR A 154 -1.97 -9.99 -4.59
C THR A 154 -2.65 -9.13 -3.55
N ALA A 155 -3.57 -8.27 -3.96
CA ALA A 155 -4.52 -7.59 -3.07
C ALA A 155 -5.94 -8.05 -3.41
N LYS A 156 -6.68 -8.54 -2.42
CA LYS A 156 -8.03 -9.06 -2.59
C LYS A 156 -8.97 -8.43 -1.58
N ASN A 157 -10.27 -8.44 -1.90
CA ASN A 157 -11.34 -7.98 -1.03
C ASN A 157 -11.13 -6.55 -0.49
N LEU A 158 -10.54 -5.66 -1.30
CA LEU A 158 -10.46 -4.24 -0.95
C LEU A 158 -11.81 -3.58 -1.25
N LYS A 159 -12.82 -3.99 -0.48
CA LYS A 159 -14.20 -3.52 -0.59
C LYS A 159 -14.55 -2.68 0.62
N GLY A 160 -15.07 -1.49 0.40
CA GLY A 160 -15.40 -0.58 1.50
C GLY A 160 -15.95 0.76 1.06
N ASP A 161 -16.31 1.57 2.05
CA ASP A 161 -16.64 2.98 1.87
C ASP A 161 -15.39 3.83 2.10
N VAL A 162 -15.07 4.66 1.12
CA VAL A 162 -13.96 5.60 1.18
C VAL A 162 -14.47 6.98 0.82
N MET A 163 -14.55 7.88 1.80
CA MET A 163 -15.04 9.25 1.61
C MET A 163 -16.44 9.34 0.96
N GLY A 164 -17.34 8.41 1.27
CA GLY A 164 -18.68 8.33 0.67
C GLY A 164 -18.67 7.77 -0.75
N VAL A 165 -17.60 7.09 -1.16
CA VAL A 165 -17.47 6.37 -2.44
C VAL A 165 -17.42 4.88 -2.12
N SER A 166 -18.20 4.07 -2.83
CA SER A 166 -18.09 2.61 -2.75
C SER A 166 -16.90 2.15 -3.58
N VAL A 167 -15.89 1.55 -2.95
CA VAL A 167 -14.66 1.08 -3.59
C VAL A 167 -14.67 -0.45 -3.62
N ASP A 168 -14.37 -1.03 -4.77
CA ASP A 168 -14.06 -2.45 -4.97
C ASP A 168 -12.76 -2.57 -5.77
N ALA A 169 -11.69 -3.00 -5.11
CA ALA A 169 -10.38 -3.15 -5.77
C ALA A 169 -9.77 -4.54 -5.59
N ALA A 170 -9.18 -5.03 -6.66
CA ALA A 170 -8.40 -6.27 -6.69
C ALA A 170 -7.15 -6.10 -7.56
N LEU A 171 -6.04 -6.67 -7.09
CA LEU A 171 -4.73 -6.61 -7.73
C LEU A 171 -4.09 -8.00 -7.70
N SER A 172 -3.47 -8.41 -8.79
CA SER A 172 -2.67 -9.63 -8.86
C SER A 172 -1.49 -9.41 -9.82
N VAL A 173 -0.30 -9.16 -9.27
CA VAL A 173 0.89 -8.85 -10.06
C VAL A 173 1.99 -9.85 -9.74
N ALA A 174 2.37 -10.67 -10.73
CA ALA A 174 3.54 -11.52 -10.65
C ALA A 174 4.82 -10.68 -10.71
N ASN A 175 5.90 -11.13 -10.05
CA ASN A 175 7.20 -10.46 -10.02
C ASN A 175 7.15 -8.97 -9.63
N ALA A 176 6.22 -8.58 -8.76
CA ALA A 176 5.93 -7.17 -8.44
C ALA A 176 7.13 -6.38 -7.90
N MET A 177 8.15 -7.07 -7.39
CA MET A 177 9.38 -6.46 -6.90
C MET A 177 10.45 -6.23 -7.98
N ALA A 178 10.32 -6.85 -9.16
CA ALA A 178 11.30 -6.74 -10.26
C ALA A 178 11.58 -5.29 -10.70
N PRO A 179 10.58 -4.38 -10.82
CA PRO A 179 10.84 -2.97 -11.15
C PRO A 179 11.70 -2.24 -10.10
N PHE A 180 11.76 -2.75 -8.87
CA PHE A 180 12.52 -2.17 -7.78
C PHE A 180 13.87 -2.84 -7.56
N ALA A 181 14.10 -4.04 -8.13
CA ALA A 181 15.30 -4.84 -7.90
C ALA A 181 16.58 -4.18 -8.45
N ALA A 182 16.49 -3.45 -9.56
CA ALA A 182 17.62 -2.74 -10.18
C ALA A 182 17.92 -1.38 -9.52
N ARG A 183 17.08 -0.92 -8.58
CA ARG A 183 17.28 0.36 -7.91
C ARG A 183 18.28 0.13 -6.78
N GLU A 184 19.49 0.68 -6.93
CA GLU A 184 20.47 0.65 -5.85
C GLU A 184 19.82 1.15 -4.56
N PRO A 185 19.94 0.41 -3.44
CA PRO A 185 19.41 0.84 -2.17
C PRO A 185 20.12 2.14 -1.79
N ARG A 186 19.45 3.29 -2.00
CA ARG A 186 19.97 4.58 -1.56
C ARG A 186 20.18 4.49 -0.04
N ALA A 187 21.43 4.36 0.36
CA ALA A 187 21.88 4.24 1.73
C ALA A 187 21.80 5.58 2.51
N GLU A 188 20.91 6.49 2.10
CA GLU A 188 20.61 7.65 2.90
C GLU A 188 19.87 7.17 4.15
N PRO A 189 20.39 7.43 5.36
CA PRO A 189 19.68 7.08 6.58
C PRO A 189 18.33 7.80 6.57
N LEU A 190 17.23 7.04 6.59
CA LEU A 190 15.89 7.62 6.75
C LEU A 190 15.81 8.29 8.12
N THR A 191 16.05 9.60 8.17
CA THR A 191 15.79 10.43 9.33
C THR A 191 14.32 10.84 9.36
N ALA A 192 13.82 11.23 10.54
CA ALA A 192 12.45 11.73 10.67
C ALA A 192 12.15 12.90 9.70
N LYS A 193 13.12 13.80 9.50
CA LYS A 193 13.02 14.90 8.52
C LYS A 193 12.97 14.38 7.08
N GLY A 194 13.88 13.47 6.69
CA GLY A 194 13.90 12.91 5.34
C GLY A 194 12.65 12.10 4.99
N LEU A 195 12.05 11.39 5.95
CA LEU A 195 10.77 10.71 5.75
C LEU A 195 9.62 11.69 5.58
N SER A 196 9.57 12.74 6.43
CA SER A 196 8.56 13.80 6.31
C SER A 196 8.63 14.51 4.96
N GLU A 197 9.83 14.85 4.49
CA GLU A 197 10.03 15.47 3.17
C GLU A 197 9.55 14.57 2.02
N LYS A 198 9.83 13.26 2.09
CA LYS A 198 9.33 12.28 1.11
C LYS A 198 7.81 12.14 1.12
N LEU A 199 7.18 12.29 2.29
CA LEU A 199 5.72 12.21 2.44
C LEU A 199 4.99 13.52 2.17
N LYS A 200 5.68 14.67 2.21
CA LYS A 200 5.11 16.00 1.93
C LYS A 200 4.30 16.07 0.62
N PRO A 201 4.79 15.60 -0.55
CA PRO A 201 3.99 15.63 -1.78
C PRO A 201 2.76 14.73 -1.70
N PHE A 202 2.84 13.60 -1.00
CA PHE A 202 1.71 12.70 -0.82
C PHE A 202 0.65 13.32 0.10
N LYS A 203 1.05 13.91 1.24
CA LYS A 203 0.18 14.66 2.14
C LYS A 203 -0.51 15.82 1.44
N ALA A 204 0.22 16.60 0.64
CA ALA A 204 -0.35 17.70 -0.14
C ALA A 204 -1.40 17.22 -1.15
N ARG A 205 -1.16 16.07 -1.83
CA ARG A 205 -2.15 15.47 -2.73
C ARG A 205 -3.40 15.01 -2.01
N LEU A 206 -3.27 14.37 -0.84
CA LEU A 206 -4.41 13.98 -0.01
C LEU A 206 -5.18 15.20 0.49
N ALA A 207 -4.49 16.27 0.91
CA ALA A 207 -5.12 17.51 1.37
C ALA A 207 -5.92 18.18 0.23
N GLY A 208 -5.32 18.25 -0.96
CA GLY A 208 -6.01 18.76 -2.16
C GLY A 208 -7.17 17.88 -2.63
N LEU A 209 -7.17 16.58 -2.29
CA LEU A 209 -8.28 15.68 -2.57
C LEU A 209 -9.40 15.85 -1.54
N ALA A 210 -9.07 15.98 -0.25
CA ALA A 210 -10.03 16.27 0.82
C ALA A 210 -10.79 17.58 0.57
N LYS A 211 -10.06 18.66 0.22
CA LYS A 211 -10.67 19.96 -0.15
C LYS A 211 -11.60 19.87 -1.36
N ARG A 212 -11.22 19.11 -2.39
CA ARG A 212 -12.09 18.89 -3.55
C ARG A 212 -13.33 18.10 -3.20
N ARG A 213 -13.20 17.11 -2.31
CA ARG A 213 -14.35 16.31 -1.88
C ARG A 213 -15.38 17.15 -1.12
N GLU A 214 -14.97 18.14 -0.34
CA GLU A 214 -15.88 19.07 0.34
C GLU A 214 -16.72 19.90 -0.62
N THR A 215 -16.15 20.25 -1.78
CA THR A 215 -16.86 21.04 -2.81
C THR A 215 -17.68 20.20 -3.78
N LEU A 216 -17.53 18.87 -3.71
CA LEU A 216 -18.23 17.90 -4.54
C LEU A 216 -19.35 17.23 -3.72
N SER A 217 -20.60 17.47 -4.07
CA SER A 217 -21.72 16.68 -3.55
C SER A 217 -22.25 15.74 -4.61
N PHE A 218 -22.68 14.55 -4.19
CA PHE A 218 -23.27 13.55 -5.06
C PHE A 218 -24.67 13.22 -4.54
N ARG A 219 -25.64 13.09 -5.45
CA ARG A 219 -27.00 12.64 -5.13
C ARG A 219 -26.98 11.16 -4.78
N ASP A 220 -26.30 10.36 -5.61
CA ASP A 220 -26.15 8.93 -5.41
C ASP A 220 -24.71 8.60 -5.02
N LYS A 221 -24.54 7.53 -4.26
CA LYS A 221 -23.22 7.07 -3.84
C LYS A 221 -22.41 6.62 -5.07
N PRO A 222 -21.28 7.26 -5.41
CA PRO A 222 -20.47 6.83 -6.53
C PRO A 222 -19.84 5.46 -6.27
N SER A 223 -19.71 4.66 -7.33
CA SER A 223 -19.04 3.36 -7.31
C SER A 223 -17.74 3.41 -8.10
N PHE A 224 -16.71 2.80 -7.53
CA PHE A 224 -15.37 2.70 -8.07
C PHE A 224 -14.98 1.23 -8.08
N GLU A 225 -14.61 0.72 -9.25
CA GLU A 225 -14.06 -0.62 -9.41
C GLU A 225 -12.69 -0.56 -10.07
N LEU A 226 -11.72 -1.26 -9.51
CA LEU A 226 -10.37 -1.40 -10.06
C LEU A 226 -9.94 -2.86 -10.02
N ARG A 227 -9.64 -3.42 -11.19
CA ARG A 227 -9.00 -4.72 -11.33
C ARG A 227 -7.70 -4.56 -12.10
N LEU A 228 -6.62 -5.12 -11.59
CA LEU A 228 -5.33 -5.13 -12.27
C LEU A 228 -4.70 -6.51 -12.12
N ASP A 229 -4.34 -7.12 -13.25
CA ASP A 229 -3.69 -8.43 -13.32
C ASP A 229 -2.50 -8.38 -14.29
N GLY A 230 -1.45 -9.14 -14.02
CA GLY A 230 -0.38 -9.38 -14.98
C GLY A 230 0.97 -9.69 -14.35
N ASP A 231 2.03 -9.57 -15.15
CA ASP A 231 3.41 -9.79 -14.72
C ASP A 231 4.22 -8.50 -14.85
N ALA A 232 4.84 -8.05 -13.77
CA ALA A 232 5.69 -6.87 -13.79
C ALA A 232 6.99 -7.05 -14.60
N ASN A 233 7.43 -8.29 -14.86
CA ASN A 233 8.52 -8.57 -15.81
C ASN A 233 8.05 -8.41 -17.26
N ARG A 234 6.75 -8.56 -17.52
CA ARG A 234 6.12 -8.43 -18.84
C ARG A 234 5.02 -7.38 -18.79
N PRO A 235 5.38 -6.11 -18.59
CA PRO A 235 4.42 -5.02 -18.41
C PRO A 235 3.48 -4.82 -19.60
N ARG A 236 3.83 -5.36 -20.78
CA ARG A 236 2.98 -5.37 -21.99
C ARG A 236 1.81 -6.35 -21.92
N GLU A 237 1.92 -7.37 -21.08
CA GLU A 237 0.88 -8.38 -20.88
C GLU A 237 -0.07 -8.00 -19.73
N MET A 238 0.13 -6.84 -19.10
CA MET A 238 -0.74 -6.39 -18.02
C MET A 238 -2.14 -6.05 -18.52
N GLN A 239 -3.13 -6.53 -17.77
CA GLN A 239 -4.54 -6.29 -18.03
C GLN A 239 -5.14 -5.53 -16.85
N GLY A 240 -5.97 -4.55 -17.14
CA GLY A 240 -6.60 -3.75 -16.12
C GLY A 240 -7.99 -3.30 -16.54
N ARG A 241 -8.87 -3.16 -15.55
CA ARG A 241 -10.16 -2.51 -15.71
C ARG A 241 -10.34 -1.50 -14.61
N PHE A 242 -10.74 -0.32 -15.01
CA PHE A 242 -11.16 0.76 -14.13
C PHE A 242 -12.57 1.14 -14.54
N SER A 243 -13.48 1.22 -13.58
CA SER A 243 -14.78 1.84 -13.81
C SER A 243 -15.19 2.75 -12.66
N LEU A 244 -15.73 3.90 -13.02
CA LEU A 244 -16.28 4.88 -12.10
C LEU A 244 -17.69 5.21 -12.56
N GLN A 245 -18.66 5.12 -11.65
CA GLN A 245 -20.03 5.56 -11.90
C GLN A 245 -20.43 6.53 -10.79
N ALA A 246 -21.02 7.65 -11.17
CA ALA A 246 -21.54 8.64 -10.24
C ALA A 246 -22.87 9.19 -10.76
N GLY A 247 -23.89 9.17 -9.90
CA GLY A 247 -25.20 9.76 -10.15
C GLY A 247 -25.31 11.14 -9.48
N GLY A 248 -25.67 12.15 -10.26
CA GLY A 248 -25.97 13.51 -9.83
C GLY A 248 -24.83 14.17 -9.07
N ALA A 249 -23.83 14.74 -9.77
CA ALA A 249 -22.74 15.46 -9.10
C ALA A 249 -22.93 16.97 -9.20
N THR A 250 -22.81 17.67 -8.08
CA THR A 250 -22.83 19.13 -8.01
C THR A 250 -21.44 19.64 -7.65
N MET A 251 -20.97 20.62 -8.41
CA MET A 251 -19.67 21.27 -8.30
C MET A 251 -19.87 22.79 -8.27
N PRO A 252 -18.89 23.57 -7.78
CA PRO A 252 -18.98 25.03 -7.83
C PRO A 252 -19.12 25.56 -9.27
N SER A 253 -18.55 24.85 -10.24
CA SER A 253 -18.55 25.21 -11.66
C SER A 253 -19.73 24.66 -12.46
N GLY A 254 -20.68 23.95 -11.84
CA GLY A 254 -21.79 23.33 -12.54
C GLY A 254 -22.35 22.07 -11.88
N SER A 255 -23.29 21.42 -12.57
CA SER A 255 -23.84 20.12 -12.13
C SER A 255 -23.90 19.15 -13.30
N LEU A 256 -23.91 17.85 -13.00
CA LEU A 256 -24.13 16.79 -13.97
C LEU A 256 -25.11 15.77 -13.41
N GLU A 257 -25.93 15.18 -14.27
CA GLU A 257 -26.90 14.15 -13.86
C GLU A 257 -26.26 12.78 -13.72
N ALA A 258 -25.31 12.43 -14.60
CA ALA A 258 -24.59 11.17 -14.51
C ALA A 258 -23.20 11.27 -15.13
N LEU A 259 -22.26 10.55 -14.51
CA LEU A 259 -20.90 10.34 -15.00
C LEU A 259 -20.61 8.85 -14.98
N ALA A 260 -20.19 8.31 -16.12
CA ALA A 260 -19.65 6.97 -16.24
C ALA A 260 -18.29 7.03 -16.93
N VAL A 261 -17.29 6.40 -16.33
CA VAL A 261 -15.96 6.24 -16.91
C VAL A 261 -15.64 4.75 -16.88
N GLU A 262 -15.23 4.21 -18.01
CA GLU A 262 -14.68 2.86 -18.12
C GLU A 262 -13.35 2.96 -18.85
N LEU A 263 -12.29 2.39 -18.28
CA LEU A 263 -10.98 2.26 -18.91
C LEU A 263 -10.56 0.80 -18.84
N ASN A 264 -10.14 0.24 -19.96
CA ASN A 264 -9.59 -1.09 -20.08
C ASN A 264 -8.15 -0.97 -20.57
N LEU A 265 -7.24 -1.61 -19.84
CA LEU A 265 -5.85 -1.82 -20.20
C LEU A 265 -5.72 -3.28 -20.65
N GLY A 266 -5.04 -3.53 -21.77
CA GLY A 266 -4.75 -4.89 -22.22
C GLY A 266 -4.93 -5.05 -23.71
N THR A 267 -5.71 -6.04 -24.15
CA THR A 267 -5.86 -6.42 -25.56
C THR A 267 -7.05 -5.72 -26.24
N PRO A 268 -6.87 -5.12 -27.44
CA PRO A 268 -5.61 -4.92 -28.17
C PRO A 268 -4.67 -3.93 -27.45
N GLU A 269 -3.34 -4.15 -27.54
CA GLU A 269 -2.31 -3.44 -26.77
C GLU A 269 -2.61 -1.94 -26.62
N GLY A 270 -2.94 -1.53 -25.39
CA GLY A 270 -3.20 -0.13 -25.09
C GLY A 270 -4.21 0.10 -23.98
N ILE A 271 -4.58 1.37 -23.85
CA ILE A 271 -5.66 1.84 -22.98
C ILE A 271 -6.82 2.23 -23.87
N THR A 272 -7.95 1.55 -23.72
CA THR A 272 -9.21 1.93 -24.33
C THR A 272 -10.16 2.44 -23.26
N GLY A 273 -10.90 3.49 -23.57
CA GLY A 273 -11.71 4.18 -22.59
C GLY A 273 -13.00 4.75 -23.16
N LEU A 274 -14.03 4.75 -22.33
CA LEU A 274 -15.30 5.43 -22.56
C LEU A 274 -15.58 6.35 -21.38
N LEU A 275 -15.75 7.63 -21.67
CA LEU A 275 -16.27 8.64 -20.76
C LEU A 275 -17.65 9.05 -21.26
N ARG A 276 -18.66 8.92 -20.41
CA ARG A 276 -20.02 9.37 -20.68
C ARG A 276 -20.47 10.32 -19.59
N ILE A 277 -20.94 11.49 -20.03
CA ILE A 277 -21.51 12.54 -19.18
C ILE A 277 -22.94 12.77 -19.67
N THR A 278 -23.88 12.94 -18.74
CA THR A 278 -25.28 13.25 -19.05
C THR A 278 -25.73 14.45 -18.22
N GLY A 279 -26.46 15.37 -18.85
CA GLY A 279 -27.05 16.55 -18.21
C GLY A 279 -26.03 17.48 -17.58
N LEU A 280 -24.92 17.79 -18.28
CA LEU A 280 -23.91 18.73 -17.78
C LEU A 280 -24.43 20.17 -17.93
N VAL A 281 -24.58 20.85 -16.81
CA VAL A 281 -24.95 22.26 -16.72
C VAL A 281 -23.76 23.04 -16.19
N SER A 282 -23.25 23.97 -16.97
CA SER A 282 -22.18 24.89 -16.58
C SER A 282 -22.58 26.34 -16.88
N PRO A 283 -21.92 27.34 -16.29
CA PRO A 283 -22.16 28.75 -16.61
C PRO A 283 -22.01 29.07 -18.10
N SER A 284 -21.16 28.33 -18.81
CA SER A 284 -20.84 28.59 -20.22
C SER A 284 -21.74 27.83 -21.20
N ALA A 285 -22.21 26.64 -20.81
CA ALA A 285 -23.00 25.79 -21.68
C ALA A 285 -23.78 24.72 -20.90
N THR A 286 -24.89 24.29 -21.48
CA THR A 286 -25.59 23.06 -21.12
C THR A 286 -25.37 22.01 -22.20
N ILE A 287 -25.07 20.78 -21.78
CA ILE A 287 -24.80 19.64 -22.66
C ILE A 287 -25.68 18.49 -22.18
N GLY A 288 -26.65 18.08 -22.99
CA GLY A 288 -27.54 16.97 -22.67
C GLY A 288 -26.80 15.64 -22.58
N SER A 289 -25.87 15.38 -23.50
CA SER A 289 -24.97 14.22 -23.42
C SER A 289 -23.60 14.51 -24.02
N ALA A 290 -22.55 13.98 -23.40
CA ALA A 290 -21.21 13.95 -23.97
C ALA A 290 -20.65 12.55 -23.86
N THR A 291 -20.11 12.04 -24.96
CA THR A 291 -19.40 10.77 -25.00
C THR A 291 -18.01 11.01 -25.56
N ALA A 292 -16.98 10.68 -24.80
CA ALA A 292 -15.60 10.68 -25.26
C ALA A 292 -15.08 9.24 -25.26
N THR A 293 -14.60 8.79 -26.40
CA THR A 293 -13.82 7.55 -26.50
C THR A 293 -12.36 7.91 -26.51
N VAL A 294 -11.55 7.18 -25.75
CA VAL A 294 -10.11 7.36 -25.65
C VAL A 294 -9.45 6.06 -26.08
N ASN A 295 -8.43 6.17 -26.92
CA ASN A 295 -7.59 5.05 -27.29
C ASN A 295 -6.12 5.52 -27.28
N ALA A 296 -5.30 4.88 -26.46
CA ALA A 296 -3.88 5.11 -26.41
C ALA A 296 -3.14 3.79 -26.66
N PRO A 297 -2.42 3.64 -27.79
CA PRO A 297 -1.61 2.47 -28.06
C PRO A 297 -0.33 2.54 -27.21
N GLN A 298 -0.44 2.33 -25.89
CA GLN A 298 0.72 2.26 -25.00
C GLN A 298 0.53 1.30 -23.82
N SER A 299 1.65 0.71 -23.44
CA SER A 299 1.81 -0.26 -22.36
C SER A 299 2.01 0.41 -21.00
N ALA A 300 1.71 -0.33 -19.92
CA ALA A 300 1.68 0.10 -18.52
C ALA A 300 2.94 0.78 -17.94
N THR A 301 4.09 0.78 -18.64
CA THR A 301 5.39 1.25 -18.10
C THR A 301 5.78 2.68 -18.45
N ASN A 302 5.13 3.32 -19.43
CA ASN A 302 5.37 4.74 -19.71
C ASN A 302 4.24 5.56 -19.10
N ALA A 303 4.58 6.40 -18.12
CA ALA A 303 3.60 7.20 -17.38
C ALA A 303 2.87 8.26 -18.23
N ILE A 304 3.27 8.46 -19.49
CA ILE A 304 2.66 9.41 -20.42
C ILE A 304 2.57 8.76 -21.82
N PRO A 305 1.36 8.52 -22.35
CA PRO A 305 1.17 8.06 -23.73
C PRO A 305 1.76 9.04 -24.76
N GLU A 306 2.60 8.54 -25.67
CA GLU A 306 3.18 9.32 -26.78
C GLU A 306 2.09 9.89 -27.69
N ARG A 307 0.98 9.15 -27.86
CA ARG A 307 -0.20 9.59 -28.60
C ARG A 307 -1.46 9.09 -27.91
N VAL A 308 -2.42 9.99 -27.74
CA VAL A 308 -3.77 9.69 -27.26
C VAL A 308 -4.74 10.05 -28.37
N GLY A 309 -5.34 9.03 -28.99
CA GLY A 309 -6.50 9.22 -29.86
C GLY A 309 -7.73 9.44 -29.00
N PHE A 310 -8.52 10.47 -29.33
CA PHE A 310 -9.81 10.67 -28.70
C PHE A 310 -10.86 11.06 -29.73
N LYS A 311 -12.10 10.62 -29.51
CA LYS A 311 -13.27 11.07 -30.27
C LYS A 311 -14.33 11.52 -29.29
N LEU A 312 -14.62 12.82 -29.33
CA LEU A 312 -15.66 13.46 -28.54
C LEU A 312 -16.92 13.62 -29.39
N SER A 313 -18.06 13.20 -28.86
CA SER A 313 -19.38 13.40 -29.43
C SER A 313 -20.25 14.11 -28.41
N LEU A 314 -20.80 15.26 -28.81
CA LEU A 314 -21.68 16.06 -27.96
C LEU A 314 -23.09 16.03 -28.55
N GLY A 315 -24.09 15.79 -27.70
CA GLY A 315 -25.50 15.84 -28.04
C GLY A 315 -26.20 16.93 -27.24
N GLN A 316 -27.08 17.69 -27.91
CA GLN A 316 -27.90 18.75 -27.30
C GLN A 316 -27.05 19.78 -26.55
N VAL A 317 -26.30 20.57 -27.31
CA VAL A 317 -25.45 21.64 -26.76
C VAL A 317 -26.19 22.97 -26.88
N THR A 318 -26.40 23.65 -25.75
CA THR A 318 -26.92 25.02 -25.72
C THR A 318 -25.90 25.91 -25.02
N ALA A 319 -25.31 26.84 -25.76
CA ALA A 319 -24.38 27.82 -25.20
C ALA A 319 -25.14 28.87 -24.39
N ALA A 320 -24.55 29.32 -23.28
CA ALA A 320 -25.05 30.50 -22.59
C ALA A 320 -24.84 31.72 -23.51
N LYS A 321 -25.90 32.54 -23.68
CA LYS A 321 -25.80 33.80 -24.43
C LYS A 321 -24.74 34.66 -23.72
N ALA A 322 -23.68 35.05 -24.43
CA ALA A 322 -22.76 36.06 -23.93
C ALA A 322 -23.56 37.34 -23.68
N ALA A 323 -23.68 37.75 -22.42
CA ALA A 323 -24.13 39.10 -22.10
C ALA A 323 -23.02 40.03 -22.58
N VAL A 324 -23.23 40.65 -23.75
CA VAL A 324 -22.45 41.79 -24.20
C VAL A 324 -22.90 42.95 -23.32
N GLU A 325 -22.21 43.18 -22.20
CA GLU A 325 -22.28 44.48 -21.53
C GLU A 325 -21.62 45.49 -22.48
N SER A 326 -22.46 46.42 -22.97
CA SER A 326 -22.05 47.57 -23.78
C SER A 326 -21.76 48.77 -22.88
#